data_AF-A0A7C3IJB5-F1
#
_entry.id   AF-A0A7C3IJB5-F1
#
_cell.length_a   1.000
_cell.length_b   1.000
_cell.length_c   1.000
_cell.angle_alpha   90.00
_cell.angle_beta   90.00
_cell.angle_gamma   90.00
#
_symmetry.space_group_name_H-M   'P 1'
#
loop_
_entity.id
_entity.type
_entity.pdbx_description
1 polymer ?
#
loop_
_entity_poly.entity_id
_entity_poly.type
_entity_poly.pdbx_seq_one_letter_code
_entity_poly.pdbx_strand_id
1 'polypeptide(L)'
;GLLYEGLAKTEVEAIALAESGKIEFSPCQDHAAVGPMAGIVTPRMPVWIIENETFGNQAYATLNEGLGKVLRYGAYSQEVLDRLRWMEQELAPILQKAIEKHGPVDMRSLIVQALQMGDEGHNRNRAGTSLVIRELAPYLVMLDESKEALARVLTFMHQNDHFFLNLTMPSAKSVLMPAEGIPGSTVITAQGRNGTEFGIQVAGLKGRWFTGPAGIVNGLYLPGFGSDDAAPDIGDSVITETSGIGGFAMAAAPAIVKFVGGTPEDALRFTREMYEITLAENREYKIPILDFRGTPTAIDVRKVIDKGILPVINTGIAHKKPGIGMVGAGLVKPPVNCYQDALKALAEAYTK
;
A
#
# COMPACT_ATOMS: atom_id res chain seq x y z
N GLY A 1 1.20 -11.97 14.43
CA GLY A 1 2.16 -11.16 15.21
C GLY A 1 2.69 -11.93 16.41
N LEU A 2 2.01 -11.87 17.56
CA LEU A 2 2.54 -12.40 18.84
C LEU A 2 2.92 -13.90 18.82
N LEU A 3 2.11 -14.74 18.16
CA LEU A 3 2.42 -16.16 17.98
C LEU A 3 3.68 -16.39 17.14
N TYR A 4 3.86 -15.59 16.09
CA TYR A 4 5.02 -15.65 15.20
C TYR A 4 6.30 -15.23 15.95
N GLU A 5 6.21 -14.17 16.75
CA GLU A 5 7.29 -13.68 17.62
C GLU A 5 7.63 -14.64 18.78
N GLY A 6 6.78 -15.64 19.05
CA GLY A 6 6.96 -16.56 20.17
C GLY A 6 6.65 -15.94 21.54
N LEU A 7 5.98 -14.78 21.56
CA LEU A 7 5.55 -14.10 22.79
C LEU A 7 4.32 -14.75 23.44
N ALA A 8 3.61 -15.58 22.67
CA ALA A 8 2.50 -16.40 23.12
C ALA A 8 2.54 -17.76 22.40
N LYS A 9 2.07 -18.82 23.06
CA LYS A 9 2.00 -20.17 22.49
C LYS A 9 0.62 -20.52 21.96
N THR A 10 -0.41 -19.84 22.44
CA THR A 10 -1.80 -20.06 22.06
C THR A 10 -2.50 -18.75 21.73
N GLU A 11 -3.60 -18.82 20.98
CA GLU A 11 -4.44 -17.66 20.69
C GLU A 11 -4.92 -16.96 21.97
N VAL A 12 -5.33 -17.75 22.98
CA VAL A 12 -5.78 -17.22 24.27
C VAL A 12 -4.67 -16.43 24.96
N GLU A 13 -3.45 -16.96 24.99
CA GLU A 13 -2.28 -16.24 25.53
C GLU A 13 -1.97 -14.97 24.72
N ALA A 14 -2.10 -15.02 23.40
CA ALA A 14 -1.83 -13.88 22.53
C ALA A 14 -2.84 -12.74 22.74
N ILE A 15 -4.13 -13.05 22.85
CA ILE A 15 -5.18 -12.07 23.15
C ILE A 15 -4.95 -11.46 24.54
N ALA A 16 -4.73 -12.31 25.56
CA ALA A 16 -4.48 -11.82 26.92
C ALA A 16 -3.24 -10.91 26.98
N LEU A 17 -2.19 -11.21 26.22
CA LEU A 17 -0.99 -10.36 26.14
C LEU A 17 -1.29 -9.03 25.43
N ALA A 18 -2.02 -9.04 24.32
CA ALA A 18 -2.41 -7.82 23.60
C ALA A 18 -3.27 -6.89 24.47
N GLU A 19 -4.18 -7.44 25.27
CA GLU A 19 -5.07 -6.69 26.18
C GLU A 19 -4.40 -6.26 27.49
N SER A 20 -3.22 -6.80 27.81
CA SER A 20 -2.57 -6.59 29.11
C SER A 20 -1.99 -5.19 29.33
N GLY A 21 -1.94 -4.34 28.29
CA GLY A 21 -1.26 -3.04 28.32
C GLY A 21 0.29 -3.13 28.27
N LYS A 22 0.85 -4.33 28.09
CA LYS A 22 2.31 -4.55 27.94
C LYS A 22 2.81 -4.43 26.50
N ILE A 23 1.89 -4.36 25.53
CA ILE A 23 2.20 -4.19 24.11
C ILE A 23 1.79 -2.78 23.71
N GLU A 24 2.73 -2.05 23.13
CA GLU A 24 2.46 -0.77 22.49
C GLU A 24 2.01 -1.01 21.05
N PHE A 25 0.94 -0.34 20.64
CA PHE A 25 0.45 -0.35 19.27
C PHE A 25 0.53 1.06 18.71
N SER A 26 1.21 1.20 17.57
CA SER A 26 1.34 2.45 16.85
C SER A 26 1.13 2.24 15.35
N PRO A 27 0.63 3.25 14.61
CA PRO A 27 0.48 3.16 13.16
C PRO A 27 1.83 3.03 12.45
N CYS A 28 1.91 2.19 11.41
CA CYS A 28 3.12 2.04 10.61
C CYS A 28 3.65 3.40 10.09
N GLN A 29 2.74 4.27 9.64
CA GLN A 29 3.10 5.54 9.01
C GLN A 29 3.76 6.54 9.95
N ASP A 30 3.60 6.38 11.27
CA ASP A 30 4.29 7.19 12.28
C ASP A 30 5.76 6.72 12.48
N HIS A 31 6.11 5.55 11.94
CA HIS A 31 7.44 4.94 11.98
C HIS A 31 8.07 4.81 10.58
N ALA A 32 7.68 5.67 9.64
CA ALA A 32 8.11 5.62 8.23
C ALA A 32 7.83 4.27 7.54
N ALA A 33 6.91 3.48 8.07
CA ALA A 33 6.52 2.19 7.52
C ALA A 33 5.10 2.24 6.93
N VAL A 34 4.75 1.24 6.13
CA VAL A 34 3.41 1.06 5.58
C VAL A 34 3.07 -0.42 5.49
N GLY A 35 1.84 -0.79 5.86
CA GLY A 35 1.37 -2.18 5.87
C GLY A 35 0.09 -2.39 5.03
N PRO A 36 0.04 -3.37 4.13
CA PRO A 36 -1.19 -3.69 3.41
C PRO A 36 -2.21 -4.38 4.34
N MET A 37 -3.50 -4.08 4.17
CA MET A 37 -4.60 -4.67 4.94
C MET A 37 -4.40 -4.50 6.46
N ALA A 38 -4.45 -5.55 7.29
CA ALA A 38 -4.19 -5.42 8.72
C ALA A 38 -2.80 -4.82 9.04
N GLY A 39 -1.85 -4.90 8.08
CA GLY A 39 -0.62 -4.12 8.13
C GLY A 39 0.28 -4.40 9.32
N ILE A 40 0.15 -5.58 9.95
CA ILE A 40 0.92 -5.93 11.14
C ILE A 40 2.40 -6.07 10.78
N VAL A 41 3.23 -5.28 11.44
CA VAL A 41 4.69 -5.36 11.40
C VAL A 41 5.18 -5.72 12.80
N THR A 42 6.05 -6.72 12.91
CA THR A 42 6.64 -7.15 14.18
C THR A 42 8.16 -7.23 14.09
N PRO A 43 8.91 -7.20 15.21
CA PRO A 43 10.36 -7.03 15.20
C PRO A 43 11.16 -8.03 14.35
N ARG A 44 10.70 -9.28 14.19
CA ARG A 44 11.41 -10.30 13.41
C ARG A 44 11.02 -10.34 11.94
N MET A 45 9.98 -9.61 11.54
CA MET A 45 9.56 -9.63 10.14
C MET A 45 10.59 -8.93 9.26
N PRO A 46 11.03 -9.57 8.16
CA PRO A 46 11.86 -8.90 7.18
C PRO A 46 11.09 -7.77 6.50
N VAL A 47 11.79 -6.69 6.18
CA VAL A 47 11.23 -5.52 5.51
C VAL A 47 12.04 -5.15 4.27
N TRP A 48 11.35 -4.59 3.28
CA TRP A 48 11.98 -3.78 2.25
C TRP A 48 12.44 -2.46 2.85
N ILE A 49 13.61 -1.99 2.43
CA ILE A 49 14.17 -0.69 2.78
C ILE A 49 14.21 0.12 1.49
N ILE A 50 13.38 1.16 1.40
CA ILE A 50 13.39 2.09 0.27
C ILE A 50 14.06 3.38 0.72
N GLU A 51 15.21 3.69 0.12
CA GLU A 51 15.93 4.92 0.35
C GLU A 51 15.59 5.96 -0.73
N ASN A 52 15.23 7.15 -0.29
CA ASN A 52 15.08 8.30 -1.16
C ASN A 52 16.44 9.02 -1.26
N GLU A 53 17.22 8.69 -2.29
CA GLU A 53 18.58 9.24 -2.49
C GLU A 53 18.63 10.78 -2.51
N THR A 54 17.54 11.44 -2.93
CA THR A 54 17.49 12.91 -3.02
C THR A 54 17.43 13.59 -1.65
N PHE A 55 16.74 12.98 -0.70
CA PHE A 55 16.48 13.58 0.63
C PHE A 55 17.06 12.77 1.80
N GLY A 56 17.61 11.59 1.54
CA GLY A 56 18.25 10.71 2.53
C GLY A 56 17.31 10.00 3.49
N ASN A 57 15.98 10.13 3.32
CA ASN A 57 15.00 9.45 4.16
C ASN A 57 14.75 8.02 3.68
N GLN A 58 14.33 7.15 4.61
CA GLN A 58 14.00 5.75 4.33
C GLN A 58 12.54 5.44 4.68
N ALA A 59 11.93 4.53 3.94
CA ALA A 59 10.61 3.99 4.23
C ALA A 59 10.61 2.46 4.14
N TYR A 60 9.70 1.83 4.89
CA TYR A 60 9.70 0.39 5.12
C TYR A 60 8.36 -0.26 4.84
N ALA A 61 8.38 -1.52 4.39
CA ALA A 61 7.21 -2.38 4.38
C ALA A 61 7.65 -3.83 4.49
N THR A 62 6.82 -4.68 5.09
CA THR A 62 7.07 -6.13 5.13
C THR A 62 7.08 -6.73 3.73
N LEU A 63 7.58 -7.96 3.60
CA LEU A 63 7.42 -8.72 2.36
C LEU A 63 5.96 -9.20 2.20
N ASN A 64 5.48 -9.32 0.96
CA ASN A 64 4.13 -9.81 0.72
C ASN A 64 4.05 -11.33 1.00
N GLU A 65 3.09 -11.75 1.81
CA GLU A 65 2.95 -13.13 2.30
C GLU A 65 2.38 -14.12 1.27
N GLY A 66 2.03 -13.65 0.07
CA GLY A 66 1.37 -14.43 -0.96
C GLY A 66 -0.14 -14.24 -0.99
N LEU A 67 -0.79 -15.18 -1.68
CA LEU A 67 -2.24 -15.24 -1.85
C LEU A 67 -2.88 -16.28 -0.91
N GLY A 68 -4.19 -16.20 -0.72
CA GLY A 68 -4.95 -17.12 0.12
C GLY A 68 -4.92 -16.76 1.61
N LYS A 69 -4.73 -17.76 2.48
CA LYS A 69 -4.66 -17.55 3.93
C LYS A 69 -3.34 -16.88 4.30
N VAL A 70 -3.40 -15.64 4.78
CA VAL A 70 -2.25 -14.80 5.14
C VAL A 70 -2.56 -13.93 6.36
N LEU A 71 -1.53 -13.53 7.10
CA LEU A 71 -1.63 -12.74 8.32
C LEU A 71 -2.23 -11.35 8.07
N ARG A 72 -1.94 -10.72 6.93
CA ARG A 72 -2.54 -9.43 6.57
C ARG A 72 -4.06 -9.44 6.47
N TYR A 73 -4.69 -10.62 6.35
CA TYR A 73 -6.15 -10.81 6.45
C TYR A 73 -6.60 -11.43 7.80
N GLY A 74 -5.71 -11.53 8.79
CA GLY A 74 -6.00 -12.07 10.11
C GLY A 74 -5.87 -13.58 10.25
N ALA A 75 -5.28 -14.30 9.28
CA ALA A 75 -5.02 -15.74 9.43
C ALA A 75 -3.76 -15.99 10.27
N TYR A 76 -3.78 -17.01 11.14
CA TYR A 76 -2.64 -17.39 11.99
C TYR A 76 -2.55 -18.90 12.22
N SER A 77 -3.04 -19.71 11.28
CA SER A 77 -2.85 -21.16 11.32
C SER A 77 -1.36 -21.54 11.25
N GLN A 78 -1.03 -22.79 11.58
CA GLN A 78 0.34 -23.28 11.54
C GLN A 78 0.98 -23.07 10.15
N GLU A 79 0.25 -23.31 9.06
CA GLU A 79 0.70 -23.03 7.69
C GLU A 79 1.12 -21.56 7.47
N VAL A 80 0.37 -20.60 8.04
CA VAL A 80 0.71 -19.17 7.93
C VAL A 80 1.96 -18.86 8.72
N LEU A 81 2.08 -19.39 9.95
CA LEU A 81 3.26 -19.19 10.79
C LEU A 81 4.52 -19.82 10.17
N ASP A 82 4.39 -21.01 9.59
CA ASP A 82 5.49 -21.69 8.89
C ASP A 82 5.93 -20.92 7.65
N ARG A 83 4.98 -20.34 6.89
CA ARG A 83 5.30 -19.47 5.75
C ARG A 83 6.02 -18.21 6.19
N LEU A 84 5.58 -17.55 7.26
CA LEU A 84 6.27 -16.36 7.79
C LEU A 84 7.70 -16.69 8.24
N ARG A 85 7.92 -17.84 8.89
CA ARG A 85 9.25 -18.32 9.27
C ARG A 85 10.11 -18.65 8.05
N TRP A 86 9.54 -19.28 7.03
CA TRP A 86 10.23 -19.50 5.76
C TRP A 86 10.61 -18.18 5.08
N MET A 87 9.73 -17.17 5.14
CA MET A 87 10.02 -15.85 4.59
C MET A 87 11.19 -15.18 5.33
N GLU A 88 11.21 -15.26 6.66
CA GLU A 88 12.29 -14.76 7.52
C GLU A 88 13.62 -15.49 7.30
N GLN A 89 13.58 -16.82 7.17
CA GLN A 89 14.77 -17.67 7.23
C GLN A 89 15.36 -18.05 5.86
N GLU A 90 14.56 -18.00 4.78
CA GLU A 90 14.99 -18.39 3.44
C GLU A 90 14.72 -17.31 2.40
N LEU A 91 13.47 -16.83 2.25
CA LEU A 91 13.12 -15.86 1.20
C LEU A 91 13.90 -14.55 1.33
N ALA A 92 13.83 -13.91 2.50
CA ALA A 92 14.44 -12.61 2.72
C ALA A 92 15.98 -12.67 2.65
N PRO A 93 16.67 -13.65 3.28
CA PRO A 93 18.12 -13.77 3.14
C PRO A 93 18.58 -14.00 1.70
N ILE A 94 17.85 -14.80 0.90
CA ILE A 94 18.20 -15.03 -0.51
C ILE A 94 18.00 -13.75 -1.33
N LEU A 95 16.89 -13.03 -1.13
CA LEU A 95 16.64 -11.75 -1.80
C LEU A 95 17.67 -10.69 -1.41
N GLN A 96 18.05 -10.64 -0.13
CA GLN A 96 19.10 -9.75 0.37
C GLN A 96 20.43 -10.02 -0.36
N LYS A 97 20.89 -11.28 -0.42
CA LYS A 97 22.12 -11.65 -1.14
C LYS A 97 22.05 -11.27 -2.62
N ALA A 98 20.90 -11.45 -3.27
CA ALA A 98 20.71 -11.06 -4.66
C ALA A 98 20.83 -9.54 -4.86
N ILE A 99 20.24 -8.75 -3.95
CA ILE A 99 20.32 -7.28 -3.97
C ILE A 99 21.74 -6.79 -3.66
N GLU A 100 22.45 -7.39 -2.69
CA GLU A 100 23.84 -7.06 -2.40
C GLU A 100 24.75 -7.30 -3.61
N LYS A 101 24.46 -8.32 -4.41
CA LYS A 101 25.20 -8.64 -5.64
C LYS A 101 24.79 -7.77 -6.83
N HIS A 102 23.53 -7.34 -6.90
CA HIS A 102 22.99 -6.44 -7.92
C HIS A 102 23.43 -4.98 -7.69
N GLY A 103 23.45 -4.55 -6.43
CA GLY A 103 23.37 -3.15 -6.03
C GLY A 103 21.91 -2.70 -5.81
N PRO A 104 21.69 -1.42 -5.45
CA PRO A 104 20.35 -0.86 -5.29
C PRO A 104 19.48 -1.05 -6.53
N VAL A 105 18.18 -1.32 -6.33
CA VAL A 105 17.19 -1.42 -7.40
C VAL A 105 16.51 -0.07 -7.58
N ASP A 106 16.52 0.49 -8.80
CA ASP A 106 15.85 1.76 -9.11
C ASP A 106 14.32 1.57 -9.15
N MET A 107 13.71 1.70 -7.97
CA MET A 107 12.25 1.58 -7.82
C MET A 107 11.47 2.62 -8.62
N ARG A 108 12.00 3.83 -8.81
CA ARG A 108 11.34 4.86 -9.64
C ARG A 108 11.23 4.37 -11.08
N SER A 109 12.32 3.84 -11.64
CA SER A 109 12.34 3.28 -13.00
C SER A 109 11.37 2.10 -13.14
N LEU A 110 11.34 1.20 -12.15
CA LEU A 110 10.42 0.06 -12.17
C LEU A 110 8.95 0.50 -12.15
N ILE A 111 8.59 1.49 -11.31
CA ILE A 111 7.22 2.01 -11.24
C ILE A 111 6.83 2.71 -12.55
N VAL A 112 7.72 3.52 -13.13
CA VAL A 112 7.48 4.16 -14.44
C VAL A 112 7.16 3.11 -15.51
N GLN A 113 7.96 2.06 -15.60
CA GLN A 113 7.75 0.98 -16.57
C GLN A 113 6.45 0.21 -16.28
N ALA A 114 6.16 -0.11 -15.02
CA ALA A 114 4.95 -0.81 -14.63
C ALA A 114 3.68 -0.06 -15.07
N LEU A 115 3.61 1.25 -14.84
CA LEU A 115 2.51 2.10 -15.30
C LEU A 115 2.33 2.04 -16.82
N GLN A 116 3.42 2.05 -17.58
CA GLN A 116 3.38 1.95 -19.05
C GLN A 116 3.08 0.53 -19.55
N MET A 117 3.14 -0.47 -18.69
CA MET A 117 2.83 -1.88 -18.97
C MET A 117 1.44 -2.29 -18.45
N GLY A 118 0.62 -1.31 -18.05
CA GLY A 118 -0.76 -1.54 -17.68
C GLY A 118 -1.01 -1.77 -16.19
N ASP A 119 -0.01 -1.66 -15.34
CA ASP A 119 -0.22 -1.65 -13.89
C ASP A 119 -0.64 -0.26 -13.41
N GLU A 120 -1.23 -0.19 -12.22
CA GLU A 120 -1.50 1.07 -11.52
C GLU A 120 -0.81 1.14 -10.15
N GLY A 121 -0.23 0.03 -9.68
CA GLY A 121 0.65 0.00 -8.50
C GLY A 121 -0.05 -0.22 -7.17
N HIS A 122 -1.37 -0.42 -7.14
CA HIS A 122 -2.14 -0.74 -5.93
C HIS A 122 -2.78 -2.13 -6.01
N ASN A 123 -3.73 -2.35 -6.92
CA ASN A 123 -4.37 -3.65 -7.15
C ASN A 123 -3.71 -4.43 -8.29
N ARG A 124 -3.38 -3.77 -9.41
CA ARG A 124 -2.71 -4.40 -10.54
C ARG A 124 -1.21 -4.16 -10.47
N ASN A 125 -0.47 -5.24 -10.23
CA ASN A 125 0.97 -5.24 -9.92
C ASN A 125 1.74 -6.33 -10.69
N ARG A 126 1.16 -6.84 -11.77
CA ARG A 126 1.70 -8.00 -12.51
C ARG A 126 2.93 -7.62 -13.33
N ALA A 127 2.91 -6.45 -13.98
CA ALA A 127 4.07 -5.95 -14.70
C ALA A 127 5.21 -5.63 -13.73
N GLY A 128 4.93 -4.92 -12.63
CA GLY A 128 5.92 -4.59 -11.61
C GLY A 128 6.57 -5.83 -10.99
N THR A 129 5.77 -6.85 -10.63
CA THR A 129 6.30 -8.13 -10.12
C THR A 129 7.19 -8.82 -11.15
N SER A 130 6.80 -8.81 -12.43
CA SER A 130 7.60 -9.39 -13.52
C SER A 130 8.92 -8.65 -13.73
N LEU A 131 8.90 -7.31 -13.61
CA LEU A 131 10.10 -6.48 -13.74
C LEU A 131 11.09 -6.73 -12.60
N VAL A 132 10.64 -6.85 -11.35
CA VAL A 132 11.51 -7.18 -10.21
C VAL A 132 12.15 -8.56 -10.38
N ILE A 133 11.37 -9.56 -10.82
CA ILE A 133 11.91 -10.89 -11.13
C ILE A 133 12.98 -10.78 -12.22
N ARG A 134 12.71 -10.05 -13.31
CA ARG A 134 13.65 -9.83 -14.41
C ARG A 134 14.95 -9.18 -13.92
N GLU A 135 14.85 -8.19 -13.03
CA GLU A 135 15.99 -7.45 -12.50
C GLU A 135 16.90 -8.33 -11.62
N LEU A 136 16.29 -9.13 -10.74
CA LEU A 136 17.02 -9.91 -9.74
C LEU A 136 17.41 -11.32 -10.21
N ALA A 137 16.72 -11.90 -11.21
CA ALA A 137 16.94 -13.28 -11.64
C ALA A 137 18.41 -13.60 -12.02
N PRO A 138 19.14 -12.76 -12.79
CA PRO A 138 20.55 -13.03 -13.11
C PRO A 138 21.45 -13.09 -11.87
N TYR A 139 21.09 -12.41 -10.79
CA TYR A 139 21.86 -12.36 -9.56
C TYR A 139 21.50 -13.51 -8.63
N LEU A 140 20.22 -13.88 -8.57
CA LEU A 140 19.72 -15.06 -7.86
C LEU A 140 20.39 -16.34 -8.34
N VAL A 141 20.51 -16.54 -9.66
CA VAL A 141 21.13 -17.77 -10.21
C VAL A 141 22.64 -17.88 -9.97
N MET A 142 23.27 -16.78 -9.55
CA MET A 142 24.70 -16.72 -9.25
C MET A 142 25.02 -16.89 -7.76
N LEU A 143 24.00 -17.07 -6.92
CA LEU A 143 24.17 -17.30 -5.49
C LEU A 143 24.59 -18.75 -5.23
N ASP A 144 25.36 -18.96 -4.15
CA ASP A 144 25.68 -20.28 -3.62
C ASP A 144 24.53 -20.81 -2.75
N GLU A 145 23.39 -21.07 -3.41
CA GLU A 145 22.17 -21.61 -2.81
C GLU A 145 21.72 -22.85 -3.58
N SER A 146 20.99 -23.76 -2.93
CA SER A 146 20.41 -24.90 -3.64
C SER A 146 19.48 -24.43 -4.78
N LYS A 147 19.49 -25.15 -5.91
CA LYS A 147 18.60 -24.84 -7.04
C LYS A 147 17.13 -24.88 -6.63
N GLU A 148 16.81 -25.76 -5.68
CA GLU A 148 15.48 -25.92 -5.12
C GLU A 148 15.06 -24.69 -4.31
N ALA A 149 15.96 -24.09 -3.51
CA ALA A 149 15.67 -22.85 -2.78
C ALA A 149 15.46 -21.66 -3.73
N LEU A 150 16.35 -21.50 -4.73
CA LEU A 150 16.21 -20.45 -5.74
C LEU A 150 14.90 -20.59 -6.53
N ALA A 151 14.55 -21.83 -6.91
CA ALA A 151 13.29 -22.11 -7.58
C ALA A 151 12.07 -21.79 -6.70
N ARG A 152 12.11 -22.10 -5.39
CA ARG A 152 11.05 -21.74 -4.44
C ARG A 152 10.84 -20.22 -4.35
N VAL A 153 11.91 -19.45 -4.24
CA VAL A 153 11.85 -17.97 -4.21
C VAL A 153 11.22 -17.41 -5.49
N LEU A 154 11.73 -17.81 -6.67
CA LEU A 154 11.20 -17.34 -7.94
C LEU A 154 9.74 -17.76 -8.16
N THR A 155 9.38 -18.98 -7.77
CA THR A 155 8.00 -19.49 -7.85
C THR A 155 7.08 -18.70 -6.93
N PHE A 156 7.51 -18.40 -5.71
CA PHE A 156 6.74 -17.60 -4.76
C PHE A 156 6.46 -16.19 -5.30
N MET A 157 7.47 -15.53 -5.87
CA MET A 157 7.28 -14.22 -6.52
C MET A 157 6.34 -14.32 -7.72
N HIS A 158 6.54 -15.32 -8.58
CA HIS A 158 5.75 -15.52 -9.81
C HIS A 158 4.25 -15.77 -9.53
N GLN A 159 3.93 -16.53 -8.49
CA GLN A 159 2.55 -16.86 -8.12
C GLN A 159 1.85 -15.74 -7.33
N ASN A 160 2.57 -14.66 -7.00
CA ASN A 160 2.07 -13.57 -6.19
C ASN A 160 2.11 -12.26 -6.97
N ASP A 161 1.08 -11.99 -7.76
CA ASP A 161 0.96 -10.73 -8.50
C ASP A 161 0.96 -9.49 -7.57
N HIS A 162 0.68 -9.64 -6.26
CA HIS A 162 0.78 -8.57 -5.27
C HIS A 162 2.17 -8.41 -4.64
N PHE A 163 3.18 -9.18 -5.06
CA PHE A 163 4.53 -9.07 -4.52
C PHE A 163 5.06 -7.63 -4.61
N PHE A 164 4.82 -6.97 -5.75
CA PHE A 164 5.25 -5.60 -6.01
C PHE A 164 4.52 -4.53 -5.19
N LEU A 165 3.32 -4.79 -4.65
CA LEU A 165 2.60 -3.83 -3.82
C LEU A 165 3.43 -3.40 -2.60
N ASN A 166 4.11 -4.38 -1.98
CA ASN A 166 4.96 -4.15 -0.81
C ASN A 166 6.27 -3.42 -1.15
N LEU A 167 6.56 -3.16 -2.42
CA LEU A 167 7.65 -2.28 -2.87
C LEU A 167 7.11 -0.90 -3.28
N THR A 168 5.94 -0.87 -3.94
CA THR A 168 5.28 0.37 -4.34
C THR A 168 4.84 1.22 -3.15
N MET A 169 4.27 0.61 -2.12
CA MET A 169 3.82 1.33 -0.92
C MET A 169 4.95 2.10 -0.20
N PRO A 170 6.08 1.47 0.19
CA PRO A 170 7.17 2.21 0.83
C PRO A 170 7.84 3.20 -0.14
N SER A 171 7.86 2.91 -1.45
CA SER A 171 8.30 3.89 -2.46
C SER A 171 7.43 5.16 -2.43
N ALA A 172 6.10 5.01 -2.37
CA ALA A 172 5.16 6.10 -2.23
C ALA A 172 5.34 6.89 -0.92
N LYS A 173 5.49 6.21 0.22
CA LYS A 173 5.78 6.87 1.51
C LYS A 173 7.10 7.65 1.45
N SER A 174 8.15 7.07 0.86
CA SER A 174 9.48 7.68 0.78
C SER A 174 9.50 9.02 0.04
N VAL A 175 8.65 9.20 -0.98
CA VAL A 175 8.58 10.43 -1.77
C VAL A 175 7.64 11.48 -1.18
N LEU A 176 6.71 11.08 -0.29
CA LEU A 176 5.78 11.99 0.38
C LEU A 176 6.39 12.60 1.65
N MET A 177 7.24 11.87 2.37
CA MET A 177 7.84 12.35 3.63
C MET A 177 8.60 13.67 3.53
N PRO A 178 9.36 13.97 2.46
CA PRO A 178 10.03 15.27 2.32
C PRO A 178 9.09 16.49 2.31
N ALA A 179 7.80 16.30 1.99
CA ALA A 179 6.81 17.37 2.03
C ALA A 179 6.25 17.62 3.43
N GLU A 180 6.45 16.70 4.38
CA GLU A 180 5.94 16.81 5.74
C GLU A 180 6.64 17.94 6.50
N GLY A 181 5.86 18.83 7.12
CA GLY A 181 6.36 19.95 7.91
C GLY A 181 6.55 21.25 7.13
N ILE A 182 6.24 21.30 5.82
CA ILE A 182 6.25 22.54 5.05
C ILE A 182 5.16 23.49 5.59
N PRO A 183 5.52 24.66 6.18
CA PRO A 183 4.55 25.54 6.81
C PRO A 183 3.48 26.02 5.83
N GLY A 184 2.21 25.98 6.26
CA GLY A 184 1.06 26.40 5.46
C GLY A 184 0.71 25.49 4.29
N SER A 185 1.47 24.41 4.05
CA SER A 185 1.15 23.46 2.99
C SER A 185 -0.13 22.68 3.30
N THR A 186 -1.03 22.65 2.32
CA THR A 186 -2.33 21.96 2.39
C THR A 186 -2.30 20.59 1.72
N VAL A 187 -1.11 20.12 1.33
CA VAL A 187 -0.91 18.83 0.67
C VAL A 187 -1.08 17.70 1.67
N ILE A 188 -1.83 16.67 1.29
CA ILE A 188 -1.93 15.42 2.05
C ILE A 188 -0.66 14.59 1.83
N THR A 189 -0.02 14.18 2.93
CA THR A 189 1.24 13.41 2.92
C THR A 189 1.07 11.98 3.43
N ALA A 190 -0.05 11.69 4.08
CA ALA A 190 -0.40 10.36 4.54
C ALA A 190 -1.91 10.16 4.42
N GLN A 191 -2.30 8.98 3.96
CA GLN A 191 -3.66 8.46 4.09
C GLN A 191 -3.54 7.01 4.55
N GLY A 192 -4.44 6.55 5.40
CA GLY A 192 -4.43 5.20 5.93
C GLY A 192 -5.79 4.84 6.53
N ARG A 193 -6.03 3.54 6.73
CA ARG A 193 -7.25 3.04 7.34
C ARG A 193 -6.98 1.76 8.12
N ASN A 194 -7.74 1.52 9.19
CA ASN A 194 -7.50 0.40 10.11
C ASN A 194 -8.71 -0.57 10.22
N GLY A 195 -9.66 -0.49 9.29
CA GLY A 195 -10.90 -1.28 9.34
C GLY A 195 -11.97 -0.70 10.27
N THR A 196 -11.70 0.43 10.92
CA THR A 196 -12.67 1.19 11.75
C THR A 196 -12.68 2.67 11.36
N GLU A 197 -11.51 3.27 11.25
CA GLU A 197 -11.31 4.66 10.85
C GLU A 197 -10.47 4.78 9.58
N PHE A 198 -10.72 5.85 8.84
CA PHE A 198 -9.85 6.39 7.80
C PHE A 198 -9.22 7.67 8.31
N GLY A 199 -7.92 7.84 8.10
CA GLY A 199 -7.14 8.99 8.58
C GLY A 199 -6.32 9.64 7.48
N ILE A 200 -6.11 10.95 7.61
CA ILE A 200 -5.14 11.70 6.79
C ILE A 200 -4.16 12.50 7.67
N GLN A 201 -2.96 12.74 7.15
CA GLN A 201 -2.07 13.83 7.62
C GLN A 201 -1.83 14.82 6.50
N VAL A 202 -1.71 16.10 6.87
CA VAL A 202 -1.38 17.20 5.96
C VAL A 202 -0.01 17.77 6.27
N ALA A 203 0.73 18.13 5.23
CA ALA A 203 2.10 18.62 5.30
C ALA A 203 2.29 19.75 6.32
N GLY A 204 1.40 20.75 6.33
CA GLY A 204 1.49 21.89 7.25
C GLY A 204 1.22 21.58 8.72
N LEU A 205 0.74 20.39 9.06
CA LEU A 205 0.42 19.94 10.42
C LEU A 205 1.01 18.55 10.68
N LYS A 206 2.33 18.42 10.46
CA LYS A 206 3.08 17.16 10.57
C LYS A 206 2.74 16.37 11.83
N GLY A 207 2.45 15.08 11.67
CA GLY A 207 2.19 14.14 12.77
C GLY A 207 0.77 14.21 13.34
N ARG A 208 -0.08 15.16 12.91
CA ARG A 208 -1.47 15.22 13.34
C ARG A 208 -2.38 14.44 12.40
N TRP A 209 -3.03 13.41 12.92
CA TRP A 209 -4.07 12.66 12.21
C TRP A 209 -5.43 13.35 12.30
N PHE A 210 -6.16 13.35 11.19
CA PHE A 210 -7.56 13.72 11.11
C PHE A 210 -8.35 12.50 10.65
N THR A 211 -9.28 12.03 11.47
CA THR A 211 -9.96 10.75 11.25
C THR A 211 -11.46 10.89 11.01
N GLY A 212 -12.03 9.90 10.33
CA GLY A 212 -13.46 9.67 10.17
C GLY A 212 -13.74 8.18 10.02
N PRO A 213 -15.00 7.76 9.96
CA PRO A 213 -15.35 6.35 9.84
C PRO A 213 -14.82 5.76 8.52
N ALA A 214 -14.22 4.57 8.57
CA ALA A 214 -13.82 3.84 7.37
C ALA A 214 -15.05 3.46 6.53
N GLY A 215 -14.96 3.67 5.21
CA GLY A 215 -16.05 3.36 4.28
C GLY A 215 -16.17 1.87 3.99
N ILE A 216 -17.34 1.47 3.48
CA ILE A 216 -17.52 0.15 2.86
C ILE A 216 -17.12 0.24 1.40
N VAL A 217 -16.29 -0.71 0.96
CA VAL A 217 -15.81 -0.79 -0.42
C VAL A 217 -16.94 -1.30 -1.32
N ASN A 218 -17.26 -0.57 -2.38
CA ASN A 218 -18.26 -0.96 -3.37
C ASN A 218 -17.58 -1.55 -4.60
N GLY A 219 -17.85 -2.81 -4.94
CA GLY A 219 -17.19 -3.46 -6.06
C GLY A 219 -17.69 -4.86 -6.37
N LEU A 220 -16.85 -5.62 -7.06
CA LEU A 220 -17.12 -6.98 -7.50
C LEU A 220 -16.69 -7.98 -6.42
N TYR A 221 -17.56 -8.94 -6.13
CA TYR A 221 -17.30 -10.02 -5.18
C TYR A 221 -16.86 -11.29 -5.89
N LEU A 222 -15.98 -12.05 -5.23
CA LEU A 222 -15.60 -13.39 -5.66
C LEU A 222 -16.80 -14.35 -5.53
N PRO A 223 -16.86 -15.43 -6.33
CA PRO A 223 -17.94 -16.40 -6.25
C PRO A 223 -18.15 -16.91 -4.82
N GLY A 224 -19.40 -16.82 -4.34
CA GLY A 224 -19.80 -17.28 -3.00
C GLY A 224 -19.78 -16.19 -1.90
N PHE A 225 -19.36 -14.97 -2.21
CA PHE A 225 -19.38 -13.84 -1.27
C PHE A 225 -20.28 -12.71 -1.75
N GLY A 226 -20.71 -11.86 -0.81
CA GLY A 226 -21.46 -10.64 -1.08
C GLY A 226 -21.12 -9.51 -0.12
N SER A 227 -21.86 -8.39 -0.22
CA SER A 227 -21.64 -7.20 0.60
C SER A 227 -21.70 -7.43 2.10
N ASP A 228 -22.52 -8.38 2.54
CA ASP A 228 -22.67 -8.71 3.96
C ASP A 228 -21.42 -9.37 4.56
N ASP A 229 -20.50 -9.87 3.72
CA ASP A 229 -19.25 -10.48 4.14
C ASP A 229 -18.11 -9.46 4.28
N ALA A 230 -18.27 -8.25 3.72
CA ALA A 230 -17.22 -7.24 3.65
C ALA A 230 -16.91 -6.60 5.01
N ALA A 231 -15.63 -6.40 5.29
CA ALA A 231 -15.16 -5.51 6.34
C ALA A 231 -15.12 -4.05 5.83
N PRO A 232 -15.13 -3.05 6.73
CA PRO A 232 -14.76 -1.68 6.37
C PRO A 232 -13.32 -1.62 5.82
N ASP A 233 -13.04 -0.57 5.03
CA ASP A 233 -11.75 -0.40 4.36
C ASP A 233 -10.56 -0.39 5.34
N ILE A 234 -9.47 -1.06 4.96
CA ILE A 234 -8.33 -1.36 5.83
C ILE A 234 -6.98 -1.38 5.08
N GLY A 235 -5.93 -0.87 5.73
CA GLY A 235 -4.54 -0.84 5.31
C GLY A 235 -3.94 0.54 5.08
N ASP A 236 -2.65 0.57 4.79
CA ASP A 236 -1.91 1.77 4.37
C ASP A 236 -1.76 1.88 2.86
N SER A 237 -2.23 0.89 2.08
CA SER A 237 -2.05 0.86 0.63
C SER A 237 -2.62 2.07 -0.14
N VAL A 238 -3.51 2.86 0.49
CA VAL A 238 -3.97 4.16 -0.03
C VAL A 238 -2.85 5.21 -0.12
N ILE A 239 -1.69 4.94 0.47
CA ILE A 239 -0.47 5.73 0.24
C ILE A 239 -0.09 5.77 -1.25
N THR A 240 -0.47 4.74 -2.02
CA THR A 240 -0.27 4.69 -3.47
C THR A 240 -1.06 5.80 -4.17
N GLU A 241 -2.36 5.94 -3.90
CA GLU A 241 -3.17 7.08 -4.36
C GLU A 241 -2.65 8.42 -3.85
N THR A 242 -2.19 8.46 -2.61
CA THR A 242 -1.62 9.69 -2.01
C THR A 242 -0.41 10.19 -2.81
N SER A 243 0.39 9.26 -3.33
CA SER A 243 1.55 9.57 -4.20
C SER A 243 1.20 9.77 -5.69
N GLY A 244 -0.08 9.67 -6.05
CA GLY A 244 -0.56 9.89 -7.42
C GLY A 244 -0.54 8.65 -8.31
N ILE A 245 -0.50 7.44 -7.75
CA ILE A 245 -0.71 6.18 -8.51
C ILE A 245 -1.96 5.47 -7.97
N GLY A 246 -2.11 4.16 -8.15
CA GLY A 246 -3.32 3.46 -7.72
C GLY A 246 -4.56 3.92 -8.49
N GLY A 247 -5.64 4.22 -7.77
CA GLY A 247 -6.86 4.86 -8.32
C GLY A 247 -6.61 6.16 -9.10
N PHE A 248 -5.54 6.90 -8.78
CA PHE A 248 -5.18 8.14 -9.51
C PHE A 248 -4.56 7.85 -10.88
N ALA A 249 -3.93 6.68 -11.03
CA ALA A 249 -3.36 6.19 -12.30
C ALA A 249 -4.22 5.09 -12.94
N MET A 250 -5.51 4.97 -12.60
CA MET A 250 -6.38 3.92 -13.10
C MET A 250 -6.49 3.93 -14.64
N ALA A 251 -6.36 5.09 -15.27
CA ALA A 251 -6.24 5.25 -16.73
C ALA A 251 -5.06 4.47 -17.35
N ALA A 252 -3.97 4.25 -16.61
CA ALA A 252 -2.84 3.44 -17.05
C ALA A 252 -3.20 1.94 -17.08
N ALA A 253 -4.19 1.51 -16.28
CA ALA A 253 -4.54 0.11 -16.07
C ALA A 253 -6.00 -0.21 -16.44
N PRO A 254 -6.49 0.05 -17.66
CA PRO A 254 -7.91 -0.12 -18.00
C PRO A 254 -8.44 -1.55 -17.79
N ALA A 255 -7.59 -2.57 -17.77
CA ALA A 255 -7.99 -3.95 -17.46
C ALA A 255 -8.46 -4.14 -16.01
N ILE A 256 -8.06 -3.26 -15.08
CA ILE A 256 -8.38 -3.38 -13.65
C ILE A 256 -9.87 -3.30 -13.36
N VAL A 257 -10.66 -2.67 -14.25
CA VAL A 257 -12.12 -2.53 -14.12
C VAL A 257 -12.84 -3.87 -14.13
N LYS A 258 -12.22 -4.94 -14.68
CA LYS A 258 -12.73 -6.32 -14.57
C LYS A 258 -12.64 -6.89 -13.16
N PHE A 259 -11.81 -6.29 -12.31
CA PHE A 259 -11.57 -6.71 -10.93
C PHE A 259 -12.21 -5.74 -9.92
N VAL A 260 -12.07 -4.42 -10.12
CA VAL A 260 -12.59 -3.40 -9.19
C VAL A 260 -13.98 -2.86 -9.59
N GLY A 261 -14.53 -3.31 -10.72
CA GLY A 261 -15.78 -2.80 -11.27
C GLY A 261 -15.63 -1.55 -12.13
N GLY A 262 -16.69 -1.22 -12.87
CA GLY A 262 -16.73 -0.09 -13.81
C GLY A 262 -16.34 -0.47 -15.25
N THR A 263 -16.00 0.55 -16.03
CA THR A 263 -15.65 0.47 -17.46
C THR A 263 -14.30 1.14 -17.73
N PRO A 264 -13.62 0.82 -18.85
CA PRO A 264 -12.38 1.53 -19.21
C PRO A 264 -12.54 3.06 -19.29
N GLU A 265 -13.70 3.56 -19.70
CA GLU A 265 -13.98 5.01 -19.69
C GLU A 265 -14.09 5.56 -18.26
N ASP A 266 -14.64 4.79 -17.32
CA ASP A 266 -14.65 5.19 -15.90
C ASP A 266 -13.22 5.35 -15.38
N ALA A 267 -12.30 4.45 -15.74
CA ALA A 267 -10.89 4.57 -15.36
C ALA A 267 -10.23 5.86 -15.89
N LEU A 268 -10.52 6.23 -17.14
CA LEU A 268 -10.07 7.50 -17.72
C LEU A 268 -10.69 8.70 -16.98
N ARG A 269 -12.00 8.65 -16.72
CA ARG A 269 -12.72 9.71 -16.02
C ARG A 269 -12.19 9.92 -14.60
N PHE A 270 -11.99 8.84 -13.83
CA PHE A 270 -11.47 8.94 -12.46
C PHE A 270 -10.09 9.59 -12.42
N THR A 271 -9.14 9.16 -13.25
CA THR A 271 -7.84 9.84 -13.35
C THR A 271 -8.00 11.32 -13.73
N ARG A 272 -8.92 11.65 -14.64
CA ARG A 272 -9.17 13.06 -15.03
C ARG A 272 -9.71 13.90 -13.87
N GLU A 273 -10.66 13.37 -13.09
CA GLU A 273 -11.21 14.04 -11.91
C GLU A 273 -10.13 14.31 -10.85
N MET A 274 -9.14 13.44 -10.71
CA MET A 274 -8.07 13.62 -9.72
C MET A 274 -7.14 14.80 -10.05
N TYR A 275 -7.06 15.26 -11.30
CA TYR A 275 -6.36 16.52 -11.64
C TYR A 275 -7.02 17.75 -11.00
N GLU A 276 -8.33 17.71 -10.75
CA GLU A 276 -9.06 18.85 -10.16
C GLU A 276 -8.73 19.07 -8.68
N ILE A 277 -8.26 18.02 -7.98
CA ILE A 277 -7.93 18.06 -6.55
C ILE A 277 -6.44 18.02 -6.25
N THR A 278 -5.60 17.95 -7.26
CA THR A 278 -4.13 17.88 -7.13
C THR A 278 -3.46 19.17 -7.57
N LEU A 279 -2.23 19.41 -7.12
CA LEU A 279 -1.49 20.64 -7.42
C LEU A 279 -0.69 20.57 -8.72
N ALA A 280 -0.28 19.38 -9.14
CA ALA A 280 0.59 19.20 -10.29
C ALA A 280 0.41 17.84 -10.97
N GLU A 281 0.98 17.72 -12.16
CA GLU A 281 1.20 16.43 -12.82
C GLU A 281 2.61 15.91 -12.51
N ASN A 282 2.73 14.60 -12.30
CA ASN A 282 4.02 13.97 -12.08
C ASN A 282 4.92 14.08 -13.33
N ARG A 283 6.20 14.37 -13.13
CA ARG A 283 7.15 14.50 -14.25
C ARG A 283 7.53 13.14 -14.85
N GLU A 284 7.57 12.09 -14.03
CA GLU A 284 8.08 10.76 -14.41
C GLU A 284 6.96 9.75 -14.64
N TYR A 285 5.95 9.74 -13.76
CA TYR A 285 4.83 8.81 -13.86
C TYR A 285 3.88 9.26 -14.96
N LYS A 286 4.11 8.78 -16.19
CA LYS A 286 3.32 9.13 -17.38
C LYS A 286 2.28 8.08 -17.72
N ILE A 287 1.13 8.53 -18.19
CA ILE A 287 0.01 7.67 -18.59
C ILE A 287 -0.12 7.70 -20.13
N PRO A 288 0.27 6.62 -20.86
CA PRO A 288 0.33 6.64 -22.32
C PRO A 288 -0.99 7.00 -23.01
N ILE A 289 -2.13 6.47 -22.53
CA ILE A 289 -3.46 6.71 -23.13
C ILE A 289 -3.97 8.15 -22.94
N LEU A 290 -3.33 8.94 -22.07
CA LEU A 290 -3.61 10.35 -21.87
C LEU A 290 -2.51 11.22 -22.49
N ASP A 291 -1.99 10.82 -23.64
CA ASP A 291 -0.89 11.50 -24.35
C ASP A 291 0.35 11.73 -23.48
N PHE A 292 0.68 10.74 -22.63
CA PHE A 292 1.79 10.81 -21.67
C PHE A 292 1.71 11.99 -20.68
N ARG A 293 0.49 12.45 -20.35
CA ARG A 293 0.28 13.30 -19.17
C ARG A 293 0.82 12.64 -17.92
N GLY A 294 1.32 13.47 -17.00
CA GLY A 294 1.83 13.00 -15.71
C GLY A 294 0.68 12.64 -14.77
N THR A 295 0.85 11.65 -13.89
CA THR A 295 -0.21 11.30 -12.95
C THR A 295 -0.55 12.49 -12.01
N PRO A 296 -1.82 12.64 -11.60
CA PRO A 296 -2.23 13.71 -10.68
C PRO A 296 -1.52 13.55 -9.33
N THR A 297 -0.80 14.59 -8.87
CA THR A 297 0.12 14.52 -7.72
C THR A 297 -0.07 15.68 -6.74
N ALA A 298 0.13 15.39 -5.44
CA ALA A 298 -0.04 16.32 -4.33
C ALA A 298 -1.50 16.76 -4.15
N ILE A 299 -2.29 15.91 -3.49
CA ILE A 299 -3.70 16.16 -3.17
C ILE A 299 -3.79 17.37 -2.24
N ASP A 300 -4.52 18.42 -2.66
CA ASP A 300 -4.73 19.64 -1.87
C ASP A 300 -6.07 19.57 -1.14
N VAL A 301 -6.04 19.57 0.20
CA VAL A 301 -7.27 19.51 1.01
C VAL A 301 -8.23 20.67 0.72
N ARG A 302 -7.73 21.85 0.33
CA ARG A 302 -8.58 22.98 -0.07
C ARG A 302 -9.37 22.67 -1.32
N LYS A 303 -8.72 22.08 -2.34
CA LYS A 303 -9.37 21.73 -3.61
C LYS A 303 -10.39 20.61 -3.40
N VAL A 304 -10.09 19.62 -2.56
CA VAL A 304 -11.05 18.57 -2.16
C VAL A 304 -12.34 19.18 -1.61
N ILE A 305 -12.22 20.13 -0.68
CA ILE A 305 -13.38 20.80 -0.07
C ILE A 305 -14.09 21.75 -1.04
N ASP A 306 -13.35 22.61 -1.75
CA ASP A 306 -13.89 23.60 -2.69
C ASP A 306 -14.65 22.95 -3.86
N LYS A 307 -14.09 21.87 -4.43
CA LYS A 307 -14.68 21.17 -5.56
C LYS A 307 -15.73 20.12 -5.16
N GLY A 308 -15.73 19.69 -3.89
CA GLY A 308 -16.55 18.57 -3.45
C GLY A 308 -16.17 17.23 -4.09
N ILE A 309 -14.92 17.11 -4.59
CA ILE A 309 -14.39 15.90 -5.22
C ILE A 309 -13.52 15.18 -4.19
N LEU A 310 -13.85 13.93 -3.88
CA LEU A 310 -13.08 13.10 -2.97
C LEU A 310 -12.06 12.24 -3.73
N PRO A 311 -10.90 11.90 -3.13
CA PRO A 311 -9.94 10.96 -3.73
C PRO A 311 -10.60 9.64 -4.14
N VAL A 312 -10.34 9.21 -5.37
CA VAL A 312 -10.76 7.89 -5.87
C VAL A 312 -9.74 6.86 -5.40
N ILE A 313 -10.20 5.89 -4.60
CA ILE A 313 -9.38 4.81 -4.05
C ILE A 313 -9.92 3.50 -4.59
N ASN A 314 -9.07 2.73 -5.29
CA ASN A 314 -9.37 1.35 -5.62
C ASN A 314 -8.70 0.44 -4.59
N THR A 315 -9.37 -0.60 -4.10
CA THR A 315 -8.87 -1.40 -2.97
C THR A 315 -9.48 -2.80 -2.97
N GLY A 316 -8.78 -3.75 -2.36
CA GLY A 316 -9.31 -5.10 -2.12
C GLY A 316 -10.37 -5.08 -1.01
N ILE A 317 -11.38 -5.93 -1.15
CA ILE A 317 -12.41 -6.15 -0.13
C ILE A 317 -11.95 -7.31 0.75
N ALA A 318 -11.71 -7.05 2.03
CA ALA A 318 -11.41 -8.08 3.02
C ALA A 318 -12.71 -8.64 3.64
N HIS A 319 -12.71 -9.92 3.99
CA HIS A 319 -13.81 -10.51 4.76
C HIS A 319 -13.82 -9.99 6.21
N LYS A 320 -14.98 -9.71 6.79
CA LYS A 320 -15.14 -9.20 8.18
C LYS A 320 -14.73 -10.18 9.27
N LYS A 321 -14.83 -11.48 8.98
CA LYS A 321 -14.27 -12.56 9.83
C LYS A 321 -12.77 -12.77 9.52
N PRO A 322 -11.89 -12.77 10.55
CA PRO A 322 -10.45 -12.95 10.38
C PRO A 322 -10.08 -14.24 9.63
N GLY A 323 -9.08 -14.15 8.77
CA GLY A 323 -8.41 -15.27 8.14
C GLY A 323 -9.10 -15.89 6.92
N ILE A 324 -10.30 -15.42 6.54
CA ILE A 324 -10.98 -15.85 5.30
C ILE A 324 -10.28 -15.26 4.07
N GLY A 325 -9.80 -14.02 4.16
CA GLY A 325 -9.00 -13.39 3.10
C GLY A 325 -9.76 -12.34 2.30
N MET A 326 -9.28 -12.12 1.07
CA MET A 326 -9.92 -11.24 0.10
C MET A 326 -11.19 -11.87 -0.45
N VAL A 327 -12.27 -11.10 -0.53
CA VAL A 327 -13.59 -11.52 -1.02
C VAL A 327 -14.07 -10.73 -2.22
N GLY A 328 -13.28 -9.76 -2.68
CA GLY A 328 -13.60 -8.91 -3.82
C GLY A 328 -12.61 -7.77 -3.97
N ALA A 329 -12.91 -6.84 -4.86
CA ALA A 329 -12.22 -5.56 -4.98
C ALA A 329 -13.17 -4.50 -5.52
N GLY A 330 -12.90 -3.24 -5.22
CA GLY A 330 -13.83 -2.16 -5.53
C GLY A 330 -13.25 -0.77 -5.37
N LEU A 331 -14.18 0.19 -5.38
CA LEU A 331 -13.93 1.60 -5.13
C LEU A 331 -14.50 1.99 -3.78
N VAL A 332 -13.79 2.85 -3.06
CA VAL A 332 -14.25 3.42 -1.79
C VAL A 332 -14.04 4.92 -1.79
N LYS A 333 -14.96 5.64 -1.15
CA LYS A 333 -14.84 7.08 -0.92
C LYS A 333 -14.37 7.32 0.52
N PRO A 334 -13.34 8.13 0.74
CA PRO A 334 -12.91 8.49 2.09
C PRO A 334 -13.96 9.41 2.76
N PRO A 335 -14.02 9.44 4.10
CA PRO A 335 -15.01 10.23 4.82
C PRO A 335 -14.68 11.73 4.71
N VAL A 336 -15.69 12.56 4.36
CA VAL A 336 -15.46 14.00 4.10
C VAL A 336 -14.96 14.77 5.33
N ASN A 337 -15.30 14.33 6.54
CA ASN A 337 -15.02 15.08 7.76
C ASN A 337 -13.52 15.20 8.04
N CYS A 338 -12.69 14.20 7.71
CA CYS A 338 -11.25 14.29 7.94
C CYS A 338 -10.61 15.43 7.14
N TYR A 339 -11.07 15.67 5.91
CA TYR A 339 -10.64 16.80 5.07
C TYR A 339 -11.13 18.16 5.62
N GLN A 340 -12.37 18.23 6.09
CA GLN A 340 -12.94 19.44 6.69
C GLN A 340 -12.18 19.84 7.95
N ASP A 341 -11.89 18.88 8.82
CA ASP A 341 -11.22 19.12 10.09
C ASP A 341 -9.73 19.47 9.89
N ALA A 342 -9.08 18.85 8.91
CA ALA A 342 -7.73 19.24 8.49
C ALA A 342 -7.68 20.68 7.97
N LEU A 343 -8.64 21.09 7.14
CA LEU A 343 -8.70 22.44 6.61
C LEU A 343 -8.95 23.50 7.71
N LYS A 344 -9.87 23.22 8.65
CA LYS A 344 -10.10 24.10 9.82
C LYS A 344 -8.84 24.27 10.66
N ALA A 345 -8.14 23.17 10.95
CA ALA A 345 -6.91 23.22 11.73
C ALA A 345 -5.78 23.98 11.02
N LEU A 346 -5.68 23.88 9.69
CA LEU A 346 -4.74 24.67 8.89
C LEU A 346 -5.06 26.17 8.97
N ALA A 347 -6.34 26.53 8.88
CA ALA A 347 -6.75 27.93 9.04
C ALA A 347 -6.40 28.47 10.44
N GLU A 348 -6.73 27.73 11.49
CA GLU A 348 -6.41 28.12 12.88
C GLU A 348 -4.91 28.34 13.12
N ALA A 349 -4.06 27.58 12.45
CA ALA A 349 -2.60 27.64 12.58
C ALA A 349 -1.94 28.73 11.73
N TYR A 350 -2.48 29.04 10.54
CA TYR A 350 -1.77 29.85 9.54
C TYR A 350 -2.51 31.11 9.04
N THR A 351 -3.74 31.38 9.47
CA THR A 351 -4.49 32.59 9.06
C THR A 351 -4.68 33.62 10.18
N LYS A 352 -3.89 33.55 11.26
CA LYS A 352 -3.93 34.51 12.37
C LYS A 352 -2.90 35.61 12.21
#